data_AF-F9Q8C9-F1
#
_entry.id   AF-F9Q8C9-F1
#
_cell.length_a   1.000
_cell.length_b   1.000
_cell.length_c   1.000
_cell.angle_alpha   90.00
_cell.angle_beta   90.00
_cell.angle_gamma   90.00
#
_symmetry.space_group_name_H-M   'P 1'
#
loop_
_entity.id
_entity.type
_entity.pdbx_description
1 polymer ?
#
loop_
_entity_poly.entity_id
_entity_poly.type
_entity_poly.pdbx_seq_one_letter_code
_entity_poly.pdbx_strand_id
1 'polypeptide(L)'
;MGCRSCFELINTQDELEATGKAKITPAFNLPSKFVLHTVGPIINKNVSENDRTLLADCYRSCLKLAKTSGLKSVAFCCISTGEFRFPNQQAAEIAVQTVQDFLAKKPEMSVIFNVFKEIDLAIYQKLLQEKAPAISA
;
A
#
# COMPACT_ATOMS: atom_id res chain seq x y z
N MET A 1 -22.14 -7.35 3.95
CA MET A 1 -22.42 -5.93 3.61
C MET A 1 -21.14 -5.33 3.05
N GLY A 2 -21.10 -5.02 1.75
CA GLY A 2 -19.95 -4.38 1.08
C GLY A 2 -20.27 -2.95 0.66
N CYS A 3 -19.24 -2.15 0.37
CA CYS A 3 -19.41 -0.81 -0.19
C CYS A 3 -20.10 -0.89 -1.56
N ARG A 4 -21.18 -0.11 -1.78
CA ARG A 4 -21.93 -0.09 -3.04
C ARG A 4 -21.05 0.27 -4.24
N SER A 5 -20.15 1.24 -4.11
CA SER A 5 -19.23 1.60 -5.19
C SER A 5 -18.26 0.48 -5.55
N CYS A 6 -17.84 -0.35 -4.58
CA CYS A 6 -17.04 -1.53 -4.89
C CYS A 6 -17.87 -2.57 -5.62
N PHE A 7 -19.12 -2.81 -5.21
CA PHE A 7 -20.02 -3.73 -5.90
C PHE A 7 -20.26 -3.32 -7.36
N GLU A 8 -20.51 -2.04 -7.60
CA GLU A 8 -20.67 -1.50 -8.95
C GLU A 8 -19.38 -1.66 -9.76
N LEU A 9 -18.20 -1.34 -9.20
CA LEU A 9 -16.92 -1.55 -9.87
C LEU A 9 -16.72 -3.01 -10.28
N ILE A 10 -16.95 -3.95 -9.36
CA ILE A 10 -16.81 -5.38 -9.62
C ILE A 10 -17.81 -5.85 -10.69
N ASN A 11 -19.05 -5.35 -10.71
CA ASN A 11 -20.02 -5.74 -11.74
C ASN A 11 -19.75 -5.12 -13.11
N THR A 12 -19.05 -3.99 -13.17
CA THR A 12 -18.65 -3.38 -14.43
C THR A 12 -17.40 -4.00 -15.03
N GLN A 13 -16.67 -4.81 -14.26
CA GLN A 13 -15.53 -5.57 -14.77
C GLN A 13 -15.91 -7.04 -14.87
N ASP A 14 -15.58 -7.69 -15.98
CA ASP A 14 -15.99 -9.07 -16.24
C ASP A 14 -15.20 -10.11 -15.40
N GLU A 15 -14.29 -9.67 -14.53
CA GLU A 15 -13.40 -10.52 -13.75
C GLU A 15 -13.18 -10.04 -12.30
N LEU A 16 -12.78 -10.96 -11.42
CA LEU A 16 -12.36 -10.62 -10.07
C LEU A 16 -11.07 -9.78 -10.08
N GLU A 17 -10.90 -8.94 -9.06
CA GLU A 17 -9.71 -8.11 -8.96
C GLU A 17 -8.46 -8.96 -8.67
N ALA A 18 -7.46 -8.85 -9.54
CA ALA A 18 -6.21 -9.58 -9.40
C ALA A 18 -5.30 -8.98 -8.31
N THR A 19 -4.49 -9.83 -7.68
CA THR A 19 -3.48 -9.42 -6.70
C THR A 19 -2.50 -8.41 -7.31
N GLY A 20 -2.13 -7.38 -6.54
CA GLY A 20 -1.20 -6.34 -6.99
C GLY A 20 -1.85 -5.19 -7.77
N LYS A 21 -3.13 -5.30 -8.16
CA LYS A 21 -3.89 -4.21 -8.79
C LYS A 21 -4.53 -3.29 -7.75
N ALA A 22 -4.92 -2.09 -8.17
CA ALA A 22 -5.61 -1.13 -7.32
C ALA A 22 -6.81 -0.47 -8.02
N LYS A 23 -7.87 -0.19 -7.24
CA LYS A 23 -9.07 0.54 -7.63
C LYS A 23 -9.32 1.69 -6.68
N ILE A 24 -10.11 2.68 -7.10
CA ILE A 24 -10.41 3.88 -6.30
C ILE A 24 -11.91 4.09 -6.20
N THR A 25 -12.38 4.43 -5.01
CA THR A 25 -13.77 4.85 -4.77
C THR A 25 -13.80 6.13 -3.94
N PRO A 26 -14.90 6.90 -3.95
CA PRO A 26 -15.15 7.92 -2.94
C PRO A 26 -15.06 7.33 -1.53
N ALA A 27 -14.59 8.13 -0.56
CA ALA A 27 -14.46 7.69 0.82
C ALA A 27 -15.72 7.92 1.67
N PHE A 28 -16.71 8.64 1.12
CA PHE A 28 -17.96 8.99 1.79
C PHE A 28 -17.73 9.70 3.14
N ASN A 29 -18.09 9.07 4.26
CA ASN A 29 -18.03 9.68 5.59
C ASN A 29 -16.62 9.67 6.21
N LEU A 30 -15.62 9.13 5.52
CA LEU A 30 -14.24 9.19 5.97
C LEU A 30 -13.64 10.58 5.71
N PRO A 31 -12.67 11.03 6.53
CA PRO A 31 -12.02 12.33 6.34
C PRO A 31 -11.13 12.40 5.08
N SER A 32 -10.84 11.26 4.43
CA SER A 32 -10.13 11.23 3.16
C SER A 32 -11.07 11.52 1.99
N LYS A 33 -10.52 11.96 0.85
CA LYS A 33 -11.33 12.16 -0.37
C LYS A 33 -11.73 10.82 -1.02
N PHE A 34 -10.80 9.87 -1.00
CA PHE A 34 -10.93 8.58 -1.66
C PHE A 34 -10.42 7.44 -0.76
N VAL A 35 -10.82 6.22 -1.13
CA VAL A 35 -10.23 4.96 -0.66
C VAL A 35 -9.63 4.26 -1.87
N LEU A 36 -8.36 3.89 -1.75
CA LEU A 36 -7.68 3.05 -2.73
C LEU A 36 -7.73 1.60 -2.22
N HIS A 37 -8.35 0.73 -3.00
CA HIS A 37 -8.52 -0.69 -2.72
C HIS A 37 -7.46 -1.47 -3.48
N THR A 38 -6.74 -2.36 -2.82
CA THR A 38 -5.74 -3.24 -3.46
C THR A 38 -5.83 -4.64 -2.88
N VAL A 39 -5.63 -5.64 -3.72
CA VAL A 39 -5.65 -7.05 -3.31
C VAL A 39 -4.23 -7.50 -3.05
N GLY A 40 -3.91 -7.74 -1.78
CA GLY A 40 -2.60 -8.21 -1.34
C GLY A 40 -2.41 -9.72 -1.49
N PRO A 41 -1.16 -10.21 -1.57
CA PRO A 41 -0.87 -11.65 -1.62
C PRO A 41 -1.23 -12.33 -0.29
N ILE A 42 -1.62 -13.61 -0.36
CA ILE A 42 -1.99 -14.46 0.77
C ILE A 42 -0.86 -15.46 1.03
N ILE A 43 -0.29 -15.44 2.23
CA ILE A 43 0.85 -16.30 2.59
C ILE A 43 0.36 -17.55 3.33
N ASN A 44 0.56 -18.71 2.71
CA ASN A 44 0.17 -20.01 3.28
C ASN A 44 1.30 -20.72 4.04
N LYS A 45 2.55 -20.54 3.59
CA LYS A 45 3.74 -21.18 4.17
C LYS A 45 4.88 -20.15 4.26
N ASN A 46 5.79 -20.19 3.30
CA ASN A 46 6.91 -19.26 3.19
C ASN A 46 6.58 -18.18 2.15
N VAL A 47 7.15 -17.00 2.32
CA VAL A 47 7.07 -15.90 1.34
C VAL A 47 7.91 -16.28 0.12
N SER A 48 7.27 -16.38 -1.04
CA SER A 48 7.97 -16.54 -2.32
C SER A 48 8.37 -15.19 -2.92
N GLU A 49 9.30 -15.19 -3.88
CA GLU A 49 9.67 -13.98 -4.63
C GLU A 49 8.48 -13.38 -5.40
N ASN A 50 7.55 -14.23 -5.86
CA ASN A 50 6.32 -13.78 -6.47
C ASN A 50 5.44 -13.03 -5.46
N ASP A 51 5.33 -13.51 -4.22
CA ASP A 51 4.57 -12.81 -3.17
C ASP A 51 5.18 -11.44 -2.84
N ARG A 52 6.51 -11.36 -2.79
CA ARG A 52 7.21 -10.07 -2.60
C ARG A 52 6.89 -9.11 -3.74
N THR A 53 6.95 -9.61 -4.98
CA THR A 53 6.67 -8.83 -6.18
C THR A 53 5.23 -8.31 -6.18
N LEU A 54 4.26 -9.18 -5.87
CA LEU A 54 2.84 -8.84 -5.79
C LEU A 54 2.54 -7.83 -4.68
N LEU A 55 3.17 -7.95 -3.51
CA LEU A 55 3.03 -6.94 -2.45
C LEU A 55 3.59 -5.59 -2.91
N ALA A 56 4.75 -5.58 -3.56
CA ALA A 56 5.32 -4.36 -4.12
C ALA A 56 4.42 -3.76 -5.21
N ASP A 57 3.78 -4.58 -6.03
CA ASP A 57 2.80 -4.14 -7.03
C ASP A 57 1.58 -3.49 -6.38
N CYS A 58 1.12 -3.96 -5.22
CA CYS A 58 0.03 -3.31 -4.48
C CYS A 58 0.37 -1.84 -4.20
N TYR A 59 1.56 -1.57 -3.66
CA TYR A 59 2.02 -0.20 -3.39
C TYR A 59 2.21 0.61 -4.68
N ARG A 60 2.86 0.04 -5.70
CA ARG A 60 3.07 0.72 -7.01
C ARG A 60 1.75 1.12 -7.65
N SER A 61 0.77 0.21 -7.69
CA SER A 61 -0.55 0.43 -8.27
C SER A 61 -1.29 1.54 -7.53
N CYS A 62 -1.30 1.52 -6.19
CA CYS A 62 -1.91 2.58 -5.39
C CYS A 62 -1.23 3.94 -5.60
N LEU A 63 0.11 4.00 -5.57
CA LEU A 63 0.87 5.24 -5.78
C LEU A 63 0.63 5.82 -7.18
N LYS A 64 0.64 4.97 -8.21
CA LYS A 64 0.34 5.37 -9.59
C LYS A 64 -1.08 5.91 -9.70
N LEU A 65 -2.06 5.20 -9.14
CA LEU A 65 -3.46 5.60 -9.18
C LEU A 65 -3.71 6.92 -8.43
N ALA A 66 -3.09 7.10 -7.27
CA ALA A 66 -3.14 8.36 -6.52
C ALA A 66 -2.57 9.52 -7.35
N LYS A 67 -1.41 9.31 -7.99
CA LYS A 67 -0.77 10.32 -8.85
C LYS A 67 -1.64 10.68 -10.05
N THR A 68 -2.16 9.70 -10.78
CA THR A 68 -3.00 9.94 -11.96
C THR A 68 -4.36 10.56 -11.59
N SER A 69 -4.81 10.39 -10.35
CA SER A 69 -6.02 11.02 -9.82
C SER A 69 -5.77 12.40 -9.20
N GLY A 70 -4.55 12.95 -9.33
CA GLY A 70 -4.19 14.27 -8.82
C GLY A 70 -4.12 14.37 -7.29
N LEU A 71 -3.94 13.26 -6.58
CA LEU A 71 -3.82 13.24 -5.12
C LEU A 71 -2.40 13.63 -4.69
N LYS A 72 -2.32 14.55 -3.72
CA LYS A 72 -1.05 15.02 -3.14
C LYS A 72 -0.59 14.19 -1.94
N SER A 73 -1.45 13.35 -1.38
CA SER A 73 -1.10 12.50 -0.25
C SER A 73 -1.83 11.16 -0.28
N VAL A 74 -1.18 10.14 0.28
CA VAL A 74 -1.74 8.79 0.48
C VAL A 74 -1.25 8.21 1.80
N ALA A 75 -2.14 7.52 2.52
CA ALA A 75 -1.80 6.77 3.72
C ALA A 75 -1.95 5.27 3.45
N PHE A 76 -0.94 4.49 3.81
CA PHE A 76 -0.95 3.03 3.73
C PHE A 76 -1.05 2.44 5.12
N CYS A 77 -1.93 1.45 5.29
CA CYS A 77 -1.83 0.51 6.40
C CYS A 77 -0.79 -0.58 6.08
N CYS A 78 -0.51 -1.47 7.04
CA CYS A 78 0.33 -2.64 6.79
C CYS A 78 -0.39 -3.66 5.88
N ILE A 79 -0.21 -3.55 4.56
CA ILE A 79 -0.85 -4.42 3.57
C ILE A 79 -0.40 -5.88 3.77
N SER A 80 -1.37 -6.79 3.76
CA SER A 80 -1.21 -8.25 3.92
C SER A 80 -0.67 -8.77 5.27
N THR A 81 -0.38 -7.94 6.27
CA THR A 81 0.24 -8.41 7.54
C THR A 81 -0.73 -8.90 8.62
N GLY A 82 -2.04 -8.82 8.36
CA GLY A 82 -3.09 -9.37 9.22
C GLY A 82 -3.53 -10.76 8.74
N GLU A 83 -4.77 -10.86 8.29
CA GLU A 83 -5.39 -12.11 7.81
C GLU A 83 -4.58 -12.83 6.70
N PHE A 84 -3.86 -12.08 5.87
CA PHE A 84 -3.06 -12.63 4.76
C PHE A 84 -1.64 -13.04 5.17
N ARG A 85 -1.29 -12.90 6.46
CA ARG A 85 -0.12 -13.49 7.13
C ARG A 85 1.25 -13.15 6.53
N PHE A 86 1.36 -12.04 5.80
CA PHE A 86 2.65 -11.56 5.36
C PHE A 86 3.49 -11.13 6.58
N PRO A 87 4.72 -11.64 6.77
CA PRO A 87 5.56 -11.28 7.90
C PRO A 87 5.81 -9.77 7.97
N ASN A 88 5.56 -9.16 9.14
CA ASN A 88 5.59 -7.71 9.35
C ASN A 88 6.90 -7.06 8.88
N GLN A 89 8.04 -7.64 9.26
CA GLN A 89 9.37 -7.13 8.89
C GLN A 89 9.53 -7.08 7.36
N GLN A 90 9.27 -8.20 6.68
CA GLN A 90 9.44 -8.30 5.23
C GLN A 90 8.43 -7.40 4.48
N ALA A 91 7.19 -7.31 4.98
CA ALA A 91 6.18 -6.45 4.38
C ALA A 91 6.57 -4.97 4.49
N ALA A 92 7.07 -4.53 5.64
CA ALA A 92 7.51 -3.16 5.87
C ALA A 92 8.74 -2.81 5.02
N GLU A 93 9.70 -3.72 4.89
CA GLU A 93 10.86 -3.55 4.00
C GLU A 93 10.43 -3.31 2.54
N ILE A 94 9.49 -4.13 2.04
CA ILE A 94 8.94 -3.99 0.69
C ILE A 94 8.17 -2.68 0.54
N ALA A 95 7.34 -2.33 1.53
CA ALA A 95 6.55 -1.10 1.54
C ALA A 95 7.44 0.15 1.46
N VAL A 96 8.43 0.25 2.37
CA VAL A 96 9.36 1.38 2.44
C VAL A 96 10.18 1.47 1.17
N GLN A 97 10.77 0.36 0.71
CA GLN A 97 11.58 0.36 -0.52
C GLN A 97 10.75 0.82 -1.73
N THR A 98 9.56 0.25 -1.91
CA THR A 98 8.71 0.56 -3.07
C THR A 98 8.26 2.02 -3.08
N VAL A 99 7.91 2.57 -1.91
CA VAL A 99 7.53 3.99 -1.78
C VAL A 99 8.73 4.89 -2.05
N GLN A 100 9.90 4.58 -1.51
CA GLN A 100 11.11 5.37 -1.76
C GLN A 100 11.50 5.37 -3.23
N ASP A 101 11.46 4.22 -3.91
CA ASP A 101 11.74 4.13 -5.34
C ASP A 101 10.76 4.94 -6.20
N PHE A 102 9.50 5.02 -5.76
CA PHE A 102 8.50 5.86 -6.41
C PHE A 102 8.76 7.36 -6.17
N LEU A 103 9.05 7.75 -4.93
CA LEU A 103 9.32 9.14 -4.54
C LEU A 103 10.66 9.67 -5.07
N ALA A 104 11.65 8.81 -5.31
CA ALA A 104 12.92 9.15 -5.94
C ALA A 104 12.74 9.76 -7.35
N LYS A 105 11.63 9.44 -8.02
CA LYS A 105 11.22 10.03 -9.30
C LYS A 105 10.59 11.42 -9.17
N LYS A 106 10.71 12.04 -7.99
CA LYS A 106 10.21 13.37 -7.60
C LYS A 106 8.74 13.66 -7.96
N PRO A 107 7.78 12.76 -7.67
CA PRO A 107 6.38 13.16 -7.67
C PRO A 107 6.10 14.13 -6.51
N GLU A 108 5.23 15.12 -6.72
CA GLU A 108 4.74 15.98 -5.64
C GLU A 108 3.68 15.20 -4.82
N MET A 109 4.14 14.28 -3.96
CA MET A 109 3.28 13.40 -3.16
C MET A 109 3.87 13.11 -1.78
N SER A 110 3.06 13.23 -0.73
CA SER A 110 3.40 12.80 0.63
C SER A 110 2.82 11.41 0.92
N VAL A 111 3.61 10.52 1.52
CA VAL A 111 3.18 9.16 1.87
C VAL A 111 3.27 8.97 3.39
N ILE A 112 2.21 8.43 3.99
CA ILE A 112 2.12 8.13 5.42
C ILE A 112 2.01 6.61 5.61
N PHE A 113 2.84 6.03 6.47
CA PHE A 113 2.66 4.66 6.93
C PHE A 113 1.90 4.66 8.26
N ASN A 114 0.63 4.26 8.22
CA ASN A 114 -0.23 4.13 9.39
C ASN A 114 -0.08 2.73 9.99
N VAL A 115 0.46 2.68 11.21
CA VAL A 115 0.70 1.46 11.96
C VAL A 115 -0.18 1.41 13.21
N PHE A 116 -0.55 0.21 13.64
CA PHE A 116 -1.35 0.01 14.85
C PHE A 116 -0.58 -0.71 15.96
N LYS A 117 0.21 -1.73 15.62
CA LYS A 117 0.98 -2.50 16.60
C LYS A 117 2.32 -1.81 16.90
N GLU A 118 2.79 -1.90 18.13
CA GLU A 118 4.10 -1.38 18.53
C GLU A 118 5.25 -2.01 17.73
N ILE A 119 5.15 -3.30 17.41
CA ILE A 119 6.12 -3.99 16.56
C ILE A 119 6.22 -3.36 15.16
N ASP A 120 5.08 -2.98 14.56
CA ASP A 120 5.08 -2.33 13.25
C ASP A 120 5.71 -0.93 13.36
N LEU A 121 5.38 -0.18 14.41
CA LEU A 121 5.98 1.12 14.65
C LEU A 121 7.50 1.05 14.76
N ALA A 122 8.03 0.11 15.56
CA ALA A 122 9.47 -0.09 15.73
C ALA A 122 10.16 -0.43 14.40
N ILE A 123 9.55 -1.31 13.60
CA ILE A 123 10.08 -1.71 12.29
C ILE A 123 10.11 -0.50 11.33
N TYR A 124 9.00 0.21 11.17
CA TYR A 124 8.93 1.36 10.26
C TYR A 124 9.85 2.51 10.68
N GLN A 125 9.94 2.80 11.98
CA GLN A 125 10.87 3.81 12.51
C GLN A 125 12.32 3.46 12.15
N LYS A 126 12.74 2.22 12.39
CA LYS A 126 14.09 1.75 12.05
C LYS A 126 14.37 1.88 10.55
N LEU A 127 13.47 1.35 9.70
CA LEU A 127 13.66 1.36 8.25
C LEU A 127 13.71 2.79 7.67
N LEU A 128 12.89 3.70 8.18
CA LEU A 128 12.86 5.08 7.72
C LEU A 128 14.06 5.90 8.22
N GLN A 129 14.64 5.56 9.37
CA GLN A 129 15.88 6.16 9.86
C GLN A 129 17.10 5.67 9.08
N GLU A 130 17.20 4.36 8.83
CA GLU A 130 18.32 3.74 8.08
C GLU A 130 18.35 4.18 6.61
N LYS A 131 17.18 4.44 6.02
CA LYS A 131 17.04 4.84 4.62
C LYS A 131 16.68 6.31 4.44
N ALA A 132 16.70 7.11 5.50
CA ALA A 132 16.73 8.56 5.33
C ALA A 132 18.04 8.88 4.58
N PRO A 133 18.02 9.68 3.51
CA PRO A 133 19.27 10.25 3.03
C PRO A 133 19.94 10.91 4.22
N ALA A 134 21.25 10.73 4.38
CA ALA A 134 22.06 11.50 5.30
C ALA A 134 21.95 12.98 4.88
N ILE A 135 20.89 13.64 5.33
CA ILE A 135 20.74 15.08 5.22
C ILE A 135 21.50 15.60 6.44
N SER A 136 22.76 15.90 6.19
CA SER A 136 23.58 16.76 7.03
C SER A 136 22.83 18.07 7.31
N ALA A 137 23.08 18.60 8.50
CA ALA A 137 22.70 19.92 9.00
C ALA A 137 22.69 21.05 7.95
#